data_AF-A0A2N5GFH4-F1
#
_entry.id   AF-A0A2N5GFH4-F1
#
_cell.length_a   1.000
_cell.length_b   1.000
_cell.length_c   1.000
_cell.angle_alpha   90.00
_cell.angle_beta   90.00
_cell.angle_gamma   90.00
#
_symmetry.space_group_name_H-M   'P 1'
#
loop_
_entity.id
_entity.type
_entity.pdbx_description
1 polymer ?
#
loop_
_entity_poly.entity_id
_entity_poly.type
_entity_poly.pdbx_seq_one_letter_code
_entity_poly.pdbx_strand_id
1 'polypeptide(L)' 'MMAETFALYLSLVMAIFLIAFAYFEAIKISNADGKIYGGTFIFSVTSGFIFFGFTHIFM' A
#
# COMPACT_ATOMS: atom_id res chain seq x y z
N MET A 1 17.26 -15.98 -9.58
CA MET A 1 16.81 -15.33 -10.83
C MET A 1 15.29 -15.30 -11.00
N MET A 2 14.59 -16.36 -11.42
CA MET A 2 13.13 -16.26 -11.71
C MET A 2 12.27 -15.89 -10.49
N ALA A 3 12.57 -16.44 -9.31
CA ALA A 3 11.82 -16.16 -8.08
C ALA A 3 12.04 -14.72 -7.56
N GLU A 4 13.24 -14.16 -7.74
CA GLU A 4 13.57 -12.80 -7.32
C GLU A 4 12.85 -11.77 -8.21
N THR A 5 12.87 -11.98 -9.53
CA THR A 5 12.12 -11.15 -10.48
C THR A 5 10.63 -11.21 -10.20
N PHE A 6 10.09 -12.39 -9.90
CA PHE A 6 8.69 -12.52 -9.51
C PHE A 6 8.38 -11.79 -8.20
N ALA A 7 9.25 -11.90 -7.19
CA ALA A 7 9.10 -11.20 -5.92
C ALA A 7 9.13 -9.67 -6.08
N LEU A 8 9.97 -9.14 -6.98
CA LEU A 8 10.00 -7.73 -7.34
C LEU A 8 8.68 -7.25 -7.96
N TYR A 9 8.18 -7.96 -8.98
CA TYR A 9 6.90 -7.61 -9.60
C TYR A 9 5.74 -7.73 -8.63
N LEU A 10 5.72 -8.77 -7.79
CA LEU A 10 4.70 -8.93 -6.76
C LEU A 10 4.74 -7.76 -5.76
N SER A 11 5.94 -7.37 -5.32
CA SER A 11 6.11 -6.25 -4.40
C SER A 11 5.64 -4.93 -5.01
N LEU A 12 5.94 -4.70 -6.29
CA LEU A 12 5.49 -3.53 -7.04
C LEU A 12 3.96 -3.47 -7.13
N VAL A 13 3.33 -4.59 -7.53
CA VAL A 13 1.87 -4.68 -7.65
C VAL A 13 1.20 -4.46 -6.29
N MET A 14 1.75 -5.04 -5.21
CA MET A 14 1.23 -4.87 -3.86
C MET A 14 1.37 -3.42 -3.36
N ALA A 15 2.50 -2.76 -3.65
CA ALA A 15 2.69 -1.35 -3.30
C ALA A 15 1.63 -0.46 -3.98
N ILE A 16 1.42 -0.64 -5.28
CA ILE A 16 0.40 0.10 -6.05
C ILE A 16 -0.99 -0.17 -5.50
N PHE A 17 -1.33 -1.43 -5.26
CA PHE A 17 -2.63 -1.81 -4.71
C PHE A 17 -2.91 -1.17 -3.35
N LEU A 18 -1.95 -1.25 -2.42
CA LEU A 18 -2.09 -0.73 -1.06
C LEU A 18 -2.20 0.80 -1.03
N ILE A 19 -1.44 1.50 -1.87
CA ILE A 19 -1.52 2.96 -2.01
C ILE A 19 -2.86 3.38 -2.63
N ALA A 20 -3.32 2.68 -3.67
CA ALA A 20 -4.62 2.94 -4.28
C ALA A 20 -5.77 2.69 -3.29
N PHE A 21 -5.69 1.60 -2.52
CA PHE A 21 -6.66 1.30 -1.47
C PHE A 21 -6.65 2.34 -0.36
N ALA A 22 -5.48 2.78 0.09
CA ALA A 22 -5.35 3.88 1.03
C ALA A 22 -5.96 5.18 0.49
N TYR A 23 -5.82 5.47 -0.80
CA TYR A 23 -6.45 6.63 -1.43
C TYR A 23 -7.99 6.56 -1.33
N PHE A 24 -8.60 5.40 -1.58
CA PHE A 24 -10.03 5.20 -1.37
C PHE A 24 -10.45 5.37 0.09
N GLU A 25 -9.66 4.82 1.03
CA GLU A 25 -9.90 5.02 2.46
C GLU A 25 -9.80 6.51 2.84
N ALA A 26 -8.84 7.25 2.28
CA ALA A 26 -8.70 8.69 2.51
C ALA A 26 -9.93 9.48 2.04
N ILE A 27 -10.52 9.11 0.90
CA ILE A 27 -11.77 9.72 0.41
C ILE A 27 -12.94 9.40 1.34
N LYS A 28 -13.05 8.16 1.83
CA LYS A 28 -14.09 7.79 2.80
C LYS A 28 -13.94 8.58 4.10
N ILE A 29 -12.70 8.71 4.57
CA ILE A 29 -12.33 9.50 5.75
C ILE A 29 -12.69 10.97 5.55
N SER A 30 -12.39 11.56 4.38
CA SER A 30 -12.69 12.97 4.11
C SER A 30 -14.19 13.27 4.03
N ASN A 31 -14.99 12.28 3.62
CA ASN A 31 -16.44 12.40 3.47
C ASN A 31 -17.22 11.93 4.71
N ALA A 32 -16.54 11.47 5.77
CA ALA A 32 -17.20 10.95 6.96
C ALA A 32 -17.51 12.07 7.95
N ASP A 33 -18.80 12.35 8.16
CA ASP A 33 -19.27 13.18 9.26
C ASP A 33 -19.39 12.33 10.54
N GLY A 34 -18.40 12.40 11.43
CA GLY A 34 -18.43 11.73 12.73
C GLY A 34 -17.12 11.05 13.13
N LYS A 35 -17.20 9.97 13.93
CA LYS A 35 -16.00 9.22 14.35
C LYS A 35 -15.40 8.48 13.16
N ILE A 36 -14.14 8.80 12.87
CA ILE A 36 -13.38 8.22 11.77
C ILE A 36 -12.53 7.05 12.27
N TYR A 37 -12.65 5.89 11.64
CA TYR A 37 -11.74 4.75 11.84
C TYR A 37 -10.63 4.76 10.79
N GLY A 38 -9.57 5.52 11.05
CA GLY A 38 -8.42 5.67 10.13
C GLY A 38 -7.40 4.52 10.17
N GLY A 39 -7.62 3.49 10.98
CA GLY A 39 -6.64 2.38 11.15
C GLY A 39 -6.33 1.67 9.85
N THR A 40 -7.35 1.41 9.03
CA THR A 40 -7.19 0.80 7.71
C THR A 40 -6.34 1.66 6.79
N PHE A 41 -6.61 2.96 6.74
CA PHE A 41 -5.81 3.91 5.96
C PHE A 41 -4.33 3.89 6.38
N ILE A 42 -4.06 4.04 7.68
CA ILE A 42 -2.69 4.05 8.20
C ILE A 42 -1.98 2.74 7.85
N PHE A 43 -2.62 1.59 8.10
CA PHE A 43 -2.05 0.29 7.80
C PHE A 43 -1.74 0.12 6.30
N SER A 44 -2.66 0.51 5.43
CA SER A 44 -2.48 0.41 3.98
C SER A 44 -1.38 1.32 3.46
N VAL A 45 -1.27 2.57 3.94
CA VAL A 45 -0.18 3.48 3.58
C VAL A 45 1.16 2.93 4.04
N THR A 46 1.28 2.56 5.32
CA THR A 46 2.53 2.03 5.88
C THR A 46 2.97 0.77 5.16
N SER A 47 2.04 -0.17 4.92
CA SER A 47 2.34 -1.41 4.19
C SER A 47 2.73 -1.14 2.74
N GLY A 48 2.07 -0.18 2.07
CA GLY A 48 2.41 0.25 0.71
C GLY A 48 3.86 0.73 0.60
N PHE A 49 4.31 1.54 1.58
CA PHE A 49 5.72 1.96 1.65
C PHE A 49 6.69 0.83 1.95
N ILE A 50 6.32 -0.15 2.76
CA ILE A 50 7.15 -1.35 3.00
C ILE A 50 7.36 -2.13 1.70
N PHE A 51 6.28 -2.38 0.95
CA PHE A 51 6.37 -3.07 -0.34
C PHE A 51 7.14 -2.26 -1.39
N PHE A 52 7.02 -0.93 -1.37
CA PHE A 52 7.84 -0.04 -2.19
C PHE A 52 9.34 -0.12 -1.81
N GLY A 53 9.65 -0.25 -0.51
CA GLY A 53 11.01 -0.52 -0.06
C GLY A 53 11.55 -1.85 -0.60
N PHE A 54 10.74 -2.91 -0.59
CA PHE A 54 11.13 -4.20 -1.17
C PHE A 54 11.41 -4.13 -2.67
N THR A 55 10.69 -3.30 -3.44
CA THR A 55 11.02 -3.14 -4.87
C THR A 55 12.41 -2.58 -5.15
N HIS A 56 13.04 -1.89 -4.19
CA HIS A 56 14.38 -1.32 -4.36
C HIS A 56 15.51 -2.14 -3.73
N ILE A 57 15.22 -2.94 -2.68
CA ILE A 57 16.24 -3.74 -1.99
C ILE A 57 16.75 -4.91 -2.85
N PHE A 58 15.95 -5.36 -3.83
CA PHE A 58 16.29 -6.49 -4.71
C PHE A 58 16.82 -6.06 -6.10
N MET A 59 17.14 -4.78 -6.31
CA MET A 59 17.73 -4.23 -7.54
C MET A 59 19.23 -3.99 -7.36
#